data_AF-A0A177NP34-F1
#
_entry.id   AF-A0A177NP34-F1
#
_cell.length_a   1.000
_cell.length_b   1.000
_cell.length_c   1.000
_cell.angle_alpha   90.00
_cell.angle_beta   90.00
_cell.angle_gamma   90.00
#
_symmetry.space_group_name_H-M   'P 1'
#
loop_
_entity.id
_entity.type
_entity.pdbx_description
1 polymer ?
#
loop_
_entity_poly.entity_id
_entity_poly.type
_entity_poly.pdbx_seq_one_letter_code
_entity_poly.pdbx_strand_id
1 'polypeptide(L)'
;MTFGDILDEYLMKWSGEDPSHGIRLAHWRRELCTYKIANTSTALIRQKLKKFQNGECKRGNGKLLPKTRAPATVVRYRNILSGVFRYAIQEGYALSNPVSKVPCPAVDNKRVRYLSDDERDKLFEVCKICAWPCLYPLIQLATCTGMRKSEMLNLKWRDIDFEQGLAFLTTTKMANHASHRFQPRHYRRIYQRQVGAALSKDQTACAAVTA
;
A
#
# COMPACT_ATOMS: atom_id res chain seq x y z
N MET A 1 -9.75 -30.64 -9.69
CA MET A 1 -9.78 -29.19 -9.49
C MET A 1 -8.74 -28.49 -10.37
N THR A 2 -9.13 -27.43 -11.05
CA THR A 2 -8.20 -26.63 -11.87
C THR A 2 -7.57 -25.52 -11.04
N PHE A 3 -6.49 -24.93 -11.56
CA PHE A 3 -5.87 -23.76 -10.93
C PHE A 3 -6.82 -22.54 -10.95
N GLY A 4 -7.68 -22.44 -11.98
CA GLY A 4 -8.68 -21.37 -12.07
C GLY A 4 -9.67 -21.39 -10.91
N ASP A 5 -10.21 -22.56 -10.57
CA ASP A 5 -11.20 -22.74 -9.51
C ASP A 5 -10.63 -22.33 -8.15
N ILE A 6 -9.39 -22.77 -7.85
CA ILE A 6 -8.72 -22.47 -6.58
C ILE A 6 -8.39 -20.98 -6.47
N LEU A 7 -8.06 -20.32 -7.57
CA LEU A 7 -7.83 -18.87 -7.56
C LEU A 7 -9.10 -18.10 -7.21
N ASP A 8 -10.27 -18.55 -7.68
CA ASP A 8 -11.55 -17.93 -7.41
C ASP A 8 -11.96 -18.11 -5.95
N GLU A 9 -11.82 -19.32 -5.41
CA GLU A 9 -12.03 -19.57 -3.99
C GLU A 9 -11.08 -18.75 -3.11
N TYR A 10 -9.79 -18.71 -3.48
CA TYR A 10 -8.79 -17.94 -2.76
C TYR A 10 -9.10 -16.44 -2.79
N LEU A 11 -9.62 -15.93 -3.90
CA LEU A 11 -10.04 -14.53 -4.02
C LEU A 11 -11.26 -14.23 -3.14
N MET A 12 -12.23 -15.15 -3.04
CA MET A 12 -13.39 -14.98 -2.16
C MET A 12 -13.01 -14.91 -0.67
N LYS A 13 -11.99 -15.66 -0.26
CA LYS A 13 -11.49 -15.65 1.12
C LYS A 13 -10.57 -14.46 1.44
N TRP A 14 -10.21 -13.64 0.46
CA TRP A 14 -9.19 -12.60 0.64
C TRP A 14 -9.77 -11.27 1.17
N SER A 15 -9.14 -10.71 2.20
CA SER A 15 -9.64 -9.58 3.01
C SER A 15 -9.56 -8.18 2.39
N GLY A 16 -9.06 -8.01 1.15
CA GLY A 16 -9.07 -6.71 0.47
C GLY A 16 -7.86 -5.78 0.72
N GLU A 17 -6.90 -6.15 1.59
CA GLU A 17 -5.89 -5.21 2.14
C GLU A 17 -4.82 -4.68 1.16
N ASP A 18 -4.61 -5.35 0.03
CA ASP A 18 -3.62 -4.97 -1.00
C ASP A 18 -4.30 -4.87 -2.37
N PRO A 19 -4.57 -3.65 -2.88
CA PRO A 19 -5.21 -3.46 -4.19
C PRO A 19 -4.47 -4.16 -5.35
N SER A 20 -3.16 -4.37 -5.19
CA SER A 20 -2.35 -5.04 -6.20
C SER A 20 -2.48 -6.57 -6.17
N HIS A 21 -3.13 -7.14 -5.16
CA HIS A 21 -3.29 -8.58 -5.01
C HIS A 21 -4.14 -9.16 -6.14
N GLY A 22 -5.30 -8.53 -6.44
CA GLY A 22 -6.17 -8.95 -7.53
C GLY A 22 -5.48 -8.91 -8.90
N ILE A 23 -4.69 -7.87 -9.18
CA ILE A 23 -3.91 -7.76 -10.43
C ILE A 23 -2.93 -8.93 -10.60
N ARG A 24 -2.31 -9.37 -9.50
CA ARG A 24 -1.36 -10.49 -9.50
C ARG A 24 -2.07 -11.83 -9.68
N LEU A 25 -3.20 -12.04 -9.01
CA LEU A 25 -4.03 -13.24 -9.20
C LEU A 25 -4.56 -13.33 -10.63
N ALA A 26 -5.05 -12.24 -11.21
CA ALA A 26 -5.54 -12.19 -12.58
C ALA A 26 -4.45 -12.57 -13.60
N HIS A 27 -3.19 -12.19 -13.36
CA HIS A 27 -2.07 -12.63 -14.19
C HIS A 27 -1.91 -14.16 -14.15
N TRP A 28 -1.89 -14.76 -12.95
CA TRP A 28 -1.74 -16.20 -12.80
C TRP A 28 -2.94 -16.99 -13.30
N ARG A 29 -4.15 -16.43 -13.18
CA ARG A 29 -5.35 -16.97 -13.81
C ARG A 29 -5.14 -17.11 -15.32
N ARG A 30 -4.67 -16.05 -15.99
CA ARG A 30 -4.44 -16.08 -17.45
C ARG A 30 -3.39 -17.11 -17.86
N GLU A 31 -2.36 -17.30 -17.05
CA GLU A 31 -1.23 -18.19 -17.40
C GLU A 31 -1.46 -19.66 -17.05
N LEU A 32 -2.25 -19.92 -16.00
CA LEU A 32 -2.36 -21.25 -15.38
C LEU A 32 -3.79 -21.78 -15.26
N CYS A 33 -4.85 -21.07 -15.67
CA CYS A 33 -6.24 -21.49 -15.39
C CYS A 33 -6.56 -22.93 -15.79
N THR A 34 -6.05 -23.40 -16.93
CA THR A 34 -6.35 -24.74 -17.47
C THR A 34 -5.54 -25.87 -16.81
N TYR A 35 -4.52 -25.54 -16.02
CA TYR A 35 -3.65 -26.54 -15.42
C TYR A 35 -4.30 -27.14 -14.17
N LYS A 36 -4.19 -28.46 -14.01
CA LYS A 36 -4.54 -29.13 -12.76
C LYS A 36 -3.48 -28.84 -11.70
N ILE A 37 -3.91 -28.49 -10.49
CA ILE A 37 -2.99 -28.15 -9.40
C ILE A 37 -2.09 -29.33 -9.03
N ALA A 38 -2.63 -30.55 -9.02
CA ALA A 38 -1.86 -31.77 -8.76
C ALA A 38 -0.73 -32.01 -9.78
N ASN A 39 -0.89 -31.56 -11.03
CA ASN A 39 0.08 -31.80 -12.11
C ASN A 39 1.03 -30.61 -12.33
N THR A 40 0.93 -29.57 -11.50
CA THR A 40 1.75 -28.37 -11.68
C THR A 40 3.15 -28.60 -11.13
N SER A 41 4.08 -28.96 -12.02
CA SER A 41 5.49 -29.21 -11.68
C SER A 41 6.26 -27.92 -11.38
N THR A 42 7.26 -28.03 -10.50
CA THR A 42 8.25 -26.96 -10.26
C THR A 42 8.91 -26.46 -11.55
N ALA A 43 9.12 -27.34 -12.54
CA ALA A 43 9.72 -26.98 -13.82
C ALA A 43 8.83 -26.00 -14.61
N LEU A 44 7.52 -26.24 -14.65
CA LEU A 44 6.54 -25.36 -15.30
C LEU A 44 6.50 -23.99 -14.62
N ILE A 45 6.45 -23.97 -13.28
CA ILE A 45 6.44 -22.72 -12.51
C ILE A 45 7.71 -21.91 -12.76
N ARG A 46 8.88 -22.58 -12.77
CA ARG A 46 10.17 -21.94 -13.07
C ARG A 46 10.17 -21.35 -14.48
N GLN A 47 9.67 -22.09 -15.48
CA GLN A 47 9.55 -21.61 -16.86
C GLN A 47 8.65 -20.38 -16.96
N LYS A 48 7.47 -20.42 -16.34
CA LYS A 48 6.51 -19.30 -16.34
C LYS A 48 7.06 -18.07 -15.63
N LEU A 49 7.74 -18.24 -14.49
CA LEU A 49 8.38 -17.14 -13.77
C LEU A 49 9.54 -16.52 -14.57
N LYS A 50 10.35 -17.33 -15.27
CA LYS A 50 11.42 -16.83 -16.15
C LYS A 50 10.85 -16.05 -17.33
N LYS A 51 9.77 -16.56 -17.96
CA LYS A 51 9.03 -15.83 -19.00
C LYS A 51 8.46 -14.52 -18.47
N PHE A 52 7.92 -14.51 -17.25
CA PHE A 52 7.43 -13.30 -16.60
C PHE A 52 8.56 -12.30 -16.31
N GLN A 53 9.70 -12.74 -15.83
CA GLN A 53 10.85 -11.86 -15.59
C GLN A 53 11.35 -11.19 -16.87
N ASN A 54 11.44 -11.96 -17.96
CA ASN A 54 11.90 -11.48 -19.26
C ASN A 54 10.83 -10.70 -20.04
N GLY A 55 9.58 -10.72 -19.59
CA GLY A 55 8.48 -10.02 -20.24
C GLY A 55 8.51 -8.51 -20.03
N GLU A 56 7.66 -7.82 -20.78
CA GLU A 56 7.65 -6.36 -20.82
C GLU A 56 7.20 -5.70 -19.51
N CYS A 57 7.92 -4.67 -19.08
CA CYS A 57 7.48 -3.80 -18.00
C CYS A 57 6.55 -2.72 -18.54
N LYS A 58 5.32 -2.61 -18.02
CA LYS A 58 4.40 -1.50 -18.30
C LYS A 58 4.39 -0.51 -17.14
N ARG A 59 4.37 0.79 -17.44
CA ARG A 59 4.09 1.86 -16.45
C ARG A 59 2.59 1.97 -16.20
N GLY A 60 2.21 2.68 -15.14
CA GLY A 60 0.80 2.95 -14.81
C GLY A 60 0.02 3.69 -15.91
N ASN A 61 0.72 4.37 -16.82
CA ASN A 61 0.15 5.02 -18.00
C ASN A 61 0.16 4.12 -19.26
N GLY A 62 0.35 2.81 -19.10
CA GLY A 62 0.37 1.84 -20.21
C GLY A 62 1.66 1.79 -21.03
N LYS A 63 2.58 2.76 -20.86
CA LYS A 63 3.82 2.83 -21.65
C LYS A 63 4.76 1.66 -21.33
N LEU A 64 5.24 1.00 -22.37
CA LEU A 64 6.25 -0.05 -22.30
C LEU A 64 7.61 0.53 -21.93
N LEU A 65 8.34 -0.18 -21.07
CA LEU A 65 9.69 0.14 -20.68
C LEU A 65 10.65 -0.83 -21.38
N PRO A 66 11.79 -0.35 -21.89
CA PRO A 66 12.81 -1.17 -22.56
C PRO A 66 13.67 -1.95 -21.55
N LYS A 67 13.09 -2.38 -20.43
CA LYS A 67 13.79 -3.12 -19.38
C LYS A 67 12.95 -4.30 -18.92
N THR A 68 13.63 -5.36 -18.51
CA THR A 68 13.01 -6.51 -17.84
C THR A 68 12.39 -6.11 -16.51
N ARG A 69 11.52 -6.98 -15.98
CA ARG A 69 10.86 -6.75 -14.71
C ARG A 69 11.87 -6.77 -13.57
N ALA A 70 11.75 -5.81 -12.65
CA ALA A 70 12.60 -5.76 -11.47
C ALA A 70 12.45 -7.05 -10.62
N PRO A 71 13.52 -7.56 -10.00
CA PRO A 71 13.48 -8.77 -9.17
C PRO A 71 12.41 -8.71 -8.08
N ALA A 72 12.23 -7.55 -7.44
CA ALA A 72 11.20 -7.30 -6.44
C ALA A 72 9.78 -7.59 -6.96
N THR A 73 9.50 -7.25 -8.22
CA THR A 73 8.21 -7.52 -8.85
C THR A 73 8.03 -9.03 -9.05
N VAL A 74 9.04 -9.72 -9.56
CA VAL A 74 8.98 -11.19 -9.75
C VAL A 74 8.73 -11.91 -8.43
N VAL A 75 9.42 -11.49 -7.36
CA VAL A 75 9.22 -12.04 -6.00
C VAL A 75 7.79 -11.85 -5.50
N ARG A 76 7.19 -10.66 -5.71
CA ARG A 76 5.79 -10.42 -5.33
C ARG A 76 4.81 -11.36 -6.05
N TYR A 77 5.01 -11.60 -7.34
CA TYR A 77 4.18 -12.54 -8.11
C TYR A 77 4.40 -13.99 -7.70
N ARG A 78 5.66 -14.39 -7.42
CA ARG A 78 6.01 -15.71 -6.86
C ARG A 78 5.35 -15.94 -5.49
N ASN A 79 5.34 -14.94 -4.62
CA ASN A 79 4.77 -15.08 -3.28
C ASN A 79 3.25 -15.29 -3.32
N ILE A 80 2.55 -14.66 -4.26
CA ILE A 80 1.12 -14.91 -4.50
C ILE A 80 0.88 -16.36 -4.90
N LEU A 81 1.64 -16.90 -5.87
CA LEU A 81 1.56 -18.33 -6.21
C LEU A 81 1.81 -19.22 -5.00
N SER A 82 2.83 -18.92 -4.20
CA SER A 82 3.11 -19.70 -3.00
C SER A 82 1.97 -19.62 -1.98
N GLY A 83 1.26 -18.50 -1.88
CA GLY A 83 0.07 -18.35 -1.03
C GLY A 83 -1.07 -19.23 -1.51
N VAL A 84 -1.35 -19.22 -2.82
CA VAL A 84 -2.38 -20.06 -3.46
C VAL A 84 -2.07 -21.54 -3.27
N PHE A 85 -0.82 -21.97 -3.43
CA PHE A 85 -0.44 -23.37 -3.16
C PHE A 85 -0.54 -23.76 -1.69
N ARG A 86 -0.27 -22.86 -0.75
CA ARG A 86 -0.49 -23.14 0.68
C ARG A 86 -1.97 -23.33 0.99
N TYR A 87 -2.82 -22.47 0.43
CA TYR A 87 -4.27 -22.63 0.52
C TYR A 87 -4.71 -23.98 -0.08
N ALA A 88 -4.23 -24.32 -1.28
CA ALA A 88 -4.53 -25.60 -1.91
C ALA A 88 -4.09 -26.82 -1.08
N ILE A 89 -2.99 -26.72 -0.33
CA ILE A 89 -2.55 -27.79 0.58
C ILE A 89 -3.48 -27.88 1.81
N GLN A 90 -3.85 -26.74 2.39
CA GLN A 90 -4.74 -26.67 3.55
C GLN A 90 -6.11 -27.29 3.27
N GLU A 91 -6.64 -27.09 2.07
CA GLU A 91 -7.92 -27.67 1.62
C GLU A 91 -7.76 -29.08 1.00
N GLY A 92 -6.55 -29.64 0.98
CA GLY A 92 -6.27 -31.02 0.52
C GLY A 92 -6.18 -31.21 -1.00
N TYR A 93 -6.17 -30.14 -1.80
CA TYR A 93 -6.06 -30.20 -3.26
C TYR A 93 -4.64 -30.43 -3.79
N ALA A 94 -3.62 -30.19 -2.97
CA ALA A 94 -2.22 -30.39 -3.32
C ALA A 94 -1.45 -31.05 -2.17
N LEU A 95 -0.50 -31.92 -2.50
CA LEU A 95 0.34 -32.60 -1.50
C LEU A 95 1.57 -31.78 -1.10
N SER A 96 2.03 -30.88 -1.96
CA SER A 96 3.22 -30.07 -1.71
C SER A 96 3.19 -28.76 -2.46
N ASN A 97 4.02 -27.80 -2.02
CA ASN A 97 4.15 -26.50 -2.67
C ASN A 97 5.32 -26.52 -3.67
N PRO A 98 5.08 -26.62 -4.98
CA PRO A 98 6.14 -26.64 -6.00
C PRO A 98 6.92 -25.31 -6.10
N VAL A 99 6.37 -24.20 -5.58
CA VAL A 99 6.99 -22.86 -5.60
C VAL A 99 8.14 -22.74 -4.61
N SER A 100 8.10 -23.49 -3.50
CA SER A 100 9.16 -23.45 -2.47
C SER A 100 10.51 -23.86 -3.02
N LYS A 101 10.52 -24.79 -4.00
CA LYS A 101 11.71 -25.30 -4.71
C LYS A 101 12.20 -24.37 -5.83
N VAL A 102 11.50 -23.26 -6.10
CA VAL A 102 11.93 -22.26 -7.08
C VAL A 102 12.82 -21.23 -6.38
N PRO A 103 14.06 -20.99 -6.85
CA PRO A 103 14.96 -20.02 -6.25
C PRO A 103 14.32 -18.63 -6.26
N CYS A 104 14.43 -17.93 -5.14
CA CYS A 104 13.96 -16.57 -5.00
C CYS A 104 15.04 -15.61 -5.50
N PRO A 105 14.77 -14.73 -6.48
CA PRO A 105 15.74 -13.71 -6.88
C PRO A 105 16.15 -12.84 -5.69
N ALA A 106 17.44 -12.52 -5.59
CA ALA A 106 17.92 -11.55 -4.62
C ALA A 106 17.32 -10.16 -4.94
N VAL A 107 16.78 -9.50 -3.92
CA VAL A 107 16.19 -8.17 -4.02
C VAL A 107 16.99 -7.25 -3.14
N ASP A 108 17.84 -6.42 -3.73
CA ASP A 108 18.46 -5.32 -3.01
C ASP A 108 17.66 -4.03 -3.25
N ASN A 109 16.73 -3.77 -2.33
CA ASN A 109 15.93 -2.55 -2.32
C ASN A 109 16.38 -1.59 -1.21
N LYS A 110 17.60 -1.75 -0.68
CA LYS A 110 18.09 -0.86 0.37
C LYS A 110 18.24 0.55 -0.20
N ARG A 111 17.33 1.44 0.20
CA ARG A 111 17.49 2.88 0.03
C ARG A 111 17.77 3.47 1.39
N VAL A 112 19.03 3.80 1.64
CA VAL A 112 19.44 4.58 2.82
C VAL A 112 19.72 5.99 2.30
N ARG A 113 18.67 6.81 2.23
CA ARG A 113 18.78 8.23 1.89
C ARG A 113 17.86 9.02 2.81
N TYR A 114 18.44 9.97 3.52
CA TYR A 114 17.73 10.92 4.36
C TYR A 114 17.94 12.32 3.80
N LEU A 115 17.06 13.26 4.17
CA LEU A 115 17.26 14.67 3.84
C LEU A 115 18.38 15.21 4.74
N SER A 116 19.35 15.91 4.16
CA SER A 116 20.25 16.75 4.96
C SER A 116 19.48 17.91 5.59
N ASP A 117 20.07 18.59 6.57
CA ASP A 117 19.42 19.75 7.21
C ASP A 117 19.18 20.87 6.18
N ASP A 118 20.14 21.14 5.28
CA ASP A 118 19.96 22.10 4.17
C ASP A 118 18.82 21.72 3.21
N GLU A 119 18.68 20.44 2.88
CA GLU A 119 17.60 19.96 2.02
C GLU A 119 16.24 20.06 2.73
N ARG A 120 16.22 19.85 4.05
CA ARG A 120 15.03 20.00 4.88
C ARG A 120 14.57 21.46 4.92
N ASP A 121 15.49 22.39 5.12
CA ASP A 121 15.17 23.82 5.17
C ASP A 121 14.65 24.32 3.82
N LYS A 122 15.31 23.94 2.71
CA LYS A 122 14.82 24.21 1.35
C LYS A 122 13.43 23.63 1.11
N LEU A 123 13.15 22.42 1.60
CA LEU A 123 11.82 21.82 1.50
C LEU A 123 10.77 22.67 2.24
N PHE A 124 11.07 23.12 3.45
CA PHE A 124 10.15 23.95 4.24
C PHE A 124 9.88 25.31 3.59
N GLU A 125 10.89 25.97 3.02
CA GLU A 125 10.71 27.24 2.32
C GLU A 125 9.78 27.10 1.10
N VAL A 126 9.98 26.05 0.30
CA VAL A 126 9.09 25.76 -0.85
C VAL A 126 7.66 25.43 -0.38
N CYS A 127 7.52 24.72 0.74
CA CYS A 127 6.19 24.41 1.29
C CYS A 127 5.44 25.66 1.77
N LYS A 128 6.12 26.71 2.23
CA LYS A 128 5.49 27.97 2.67
C LYS A 128 4.87 28.76 1.52
N ILE A 129 5.50 28.72 0.34
CA ILE A 129 5.03 29.43 -0.87
C ILE A 129 4.09 28.60 -1.74
N CYS A 130 3.87 27.33 -1.39
CA CYS A 130 3.01 26.43 -2.16
C CYS A 130 1.54 26.86 -2.10
N ALA A 131 0.83 26.71 -3.21
CA ALA A 131 -0.59 27.04 -3.33
C ALA A 131 -1.50 26.23 -2.38
N TRP A 132 -1.06 25.07 -1.87
CA TRP A 132 -1.81 24.26 -0.92
C TRP A 132 -1.37 24.55 0.53
N PRO A 133 -2.16 25.31 1.33
CA PRO A 133 -1.74 25.77 2.65
C PRO A 133 -1.57 24.63 3.68
N CYS A 134 -2.10 23.45 3.39
CA CYS A 134 -1.98 22.28 4.25
C CYS A 134 -0.70 21.47 4.00
N LEU A 135 0.10 21.82 2.97
CA LEU A 135 1.32 21.08 2.66
C LEU A 135 2.38 21.27 3.75
N TYR A 136 2.63 22.51 4.15
CA TYR A 136 3.60 22.85 5.20
C TYR A 136 3.36 22.08 6.52
N PRO A 137 2.17 22.13 7.14
CA PRO A 137 1.92 21.40 8.37
C PRO A 137 1.98 19.87 8.20
N LEU A 138 1.61 19.35 7.03
CA LEU A 138 1.71 17.93 6.72
C LEU A 138 3.17 17.46 6.69
N ILE A 139 4.06 18.20 6.03
CA ILE A 139 5.49 17.89 5.98
C ILE A 139 6.15 18.08 7.35
N GLN A 140 5.74 19.10 8.09
CA GLN A 140 6.18 19.30 9.48
C GLN A 140 5.78 18.10 10.35
N LEU A 141 4.55 17.58 10.18
CA LEU A 141 4.06 16.44 10.94
C LEU A 141 4.87 15.20 10.60
N ALA A 142 5.06 14.93 9.30
CA ALA A 142 5.85 13.80 8.82
C ALA A 142 7.29 13.81 9.36
N THR A 143 7.91 14.99 9.44
CA THR A 143 9.28 15.15 9.92
C THR A 143 9.39 14.95 11.44
N CYS A 144 8.39 15.41 12.20
CA CYS A 144 8.40 15.29 13.66
C CYS A 144 7.98 13.90 14.16
N THR A 145 7.00 13.25 13.53
CA THR A 145 6.39 12.01 14.04
C THR A 145 6.94 10.75 13.37
N GLY A 146 7.52 10.87 12.17
CA GLY A 146 7.98 9.73 11.37
C GLY A 146 6.85 8.78 10.91
N MET A 147 5.59 9.22 10.96
CA MET A 147 4.43 8.40 10.57
C MET A 147 4.51 7.96 9.10
N ARG A 148 3.93 6.80 8.78
CA ARG A 148 3.83 6.38 7.37
C ARG A 148 2.87 7.31 6.64
N LYS A 149 3.17 7.60 5.37
CA LYS A 149 2.33 8.46 4.52
C LYS A 149 0.83 8.07 4.56
N SER A 150 0.52 6.77 4.50
CA SER A 150 -0.87 6.30 4.53
C SER A 150 -1.54 6.53 5.88
N GLU A 151 -0.81 6.41 6.99
CA GLU A 151 -1.33 6.66 8.34
C GLU A 151 -1.60 8.16 8.52
N MET A 152 -0.64 8.99 8.09
CA MET A 152 -0.76 10.44 8.13
C MET A 152 -1.94 10.96 7.30
N LEU A 153 -2.16 10.42 6.09
CA LEU A 153 -3.28 10.83 5.22
C LEU A 153 -4.65 10.36 5.72
N ASN A 154 -4.70 9.30 6.53
CA ASN A 154 -5.94 8.78 7.10
C ASN A 154 -6.23 9.31 8.51
N LEU A 155 -5.33 10.11 9.09
CA LEU A 155 -5.49 10.72 10.41
C LEU A 155 -6.67 11.70 10.39
N LYS A 156 -7.61 11.53 11.33
CA LYS A 156 -8.75 12.43 11.47
C LYS A 156 -8.54 13.36 12.65
N TRP A 157 -9.16 14.54 12.60
CA TRP A 157 -9.10 15.52 13.70
C TRP A 157 -9.60 14.95 15.04
N ARG A 158 -10.56 14.02 15.02
CA ARG A 158 -11.06 13.33 16.22
C ARG A 158 -10.02 12.42 16.90
N ASP A 159 -9.00 12.00 16.17
CA ASP A 159 -7.97 11.11 16.67
C ASP A 159 -6.76 11.92 17.21
N ILE A 160 -6.88 13.25 17.26
CA ILE A 160 -5.83 14.17 17.71
C ILE A 160 -6.26 14.80 19.03
N ASP A 161 -5.50 14.51 20.08
CA ASP A 161 -5.58 15.21 21.36
C ASP A 161 -4.59 16.38 21.35
N PHE A 162 -5.13 17.59 21.24
CA PHE A 162 -4.34 18.83 21.25
C PHE A 162 -3.87 19.26 22.64
N GLU A 163 -4.51 18.77 23.70
CA GLU A 163 -4.13 19.07 25.09
C GLU A 163 -2.90 18.26 25.48
N GLN A 164 -2.89 16.98 25.14
CA GLN A 164 -1.75 16.08 25.39
C GLN A 164 -0.70 16.10 24.27
N GLY A 165 -1.04 16.66 23.10
CA GLY A 165 -0.18 16.65 21.91
C GLY A 165 0.05 15.25 21.36
N LEU A 166 -0.99 14.42 21.35
CA LEU A 166 -0.95 13.04 20.90
C LEU A 166 -1.86 12.84 19.69
N ALA A 167 -1.33 12.17 18.66
CA ALA A 167 -2.10 11.66 17.54
C ALA A 167 -2.25 10.15 17.69
N PHE A 168 -3.48 9.68 17.85
CA PHE A 168 -3.81 8.26 17.98
C PHE A 168 -4.10 7.68 16.60
N LEU A 169 -3.45 6.56 16.26
CA LEU A 169 -3.77 5.82 15.04
C LEU A 169 -4.64 4.62 15.41
N THR A 170 -5.92 4.69 15.05
CA THR A 170 -6.91 3.63 15.29
C THR A 170 -6.85 2.51 14.25
N THR A 171 -6.26 2.74 13.07
CA THR A 171 -6.13 1.71 12.02
C THR A 171 -4.77 1.77 11.34
N THR A 172 -3.82 1.00 11.87
CA THR A 172 -2.51 0.78 11.27
C THR A 172 -2.53 -0.52 10.45
N LYS A 173 -1.85 -0.51 9.31
CA LYS A 173 -1.71 -1.69 8.42
C LYS A 173 -1.01 -2.88 9.10
N MET A 174 -0.35 -2.65 10.22
CA MET A 174 0.09 -3.68 11.15
C MET A 174 -0.66 -3.37 12.43
N ALA A 175 -1.55 -4.26 12.87
CA ALA A 175 -2.58 -4.10 13.91
C ALA A 175 -2.09 -3.68 15.32
N ASN A 176 -1.25 -2.65 15.40
CA ASN A 176 -0.68 -2.09 16.61
C ASN A 176 -1.13 -0.64 16.70
N HIS A 177 -1.96 -0.33 17.70
CA HIS A 177 -2.28 1.04 18.06
C HIS A 177 -0.98 1.80 18.32
N ALA A 178 -0.70 2.81 17.50
CA ALA A 178 0.47 3.65 17.64
C ALA A 178 0.02 5.06 18.02
N SER A 179 0.58 5.59 19.10
CA SER A 179 0.44 6.98 19.49
C SER A 179 1.72 7.73 19.14
N HIS A 180 1.58 8.84 18.43
CA HIS A 180 2.71 9.70 18.07
C HIS A 180 2.56 11.05 18.78
N ARG A 181 3.63 11.48 19.46
CA ARG A 181 3.70 12.81 20.08
C ARG A 181 4.03 13.86 19.02
N PHE A 182 3.32 14.98 19.03
CA PHE A 182 3.58 16.11 18.14
C PHE A 182 3.47 17.44 18.89
N GLN A 183 4.06 18.50 18.35
CA GLN A 183 3.97 19.84 18.96
C GLN A 183 2.67 20.55 18.52
N PRO A 184 1.71 20.83 19.42
CA PRO A 184 0.36 21.27 19.04
C PRO A 184 0.27 22.68 18.43
N ARG A 185 1.27 23.53 18.68
CA ARG A 185 1.20 24.99 18.46
C ARG A 185 0.89 25.39 17.01
N HIS A 186 1.43 24.67 16.03
CA HIS A 186 1.21 24.98 14.61
C HIS A 186 -0.12 24.41 14.08
N TYR A 187 -0.57 23.27 14.63
CA TYR A 187 -1.75 22.56 14.16
C TYR A 187 -3.06 23.16 14.67
N ARG A 188 -3.05 23.78 15.86
CA ARG A 188 -4.25 24.41 16.45
C ARG A 188 -4.81 25.53 15.57
N ARG A 189 -3.94 26.34 14.93
CA ARG A 189 -4.36 27.40 13.99
C ARG A 189 -5.00 26.84 12.72
N ILE A 190 -4.52 25.71 12.22
CA ILE A 190 -5.06 25.06 11.03
C ILE A 190 -6.39 24.39 11.36
N TYR A 191 -6.48 23.70 12.50
CA TYR A 191 -7.71 23.16 13.03
C TYR A 191 -8.77 24.26 13.17
N GLN A 192 -8.43 25.40 13.79
CA GLN A 192 -9.35 26.53 13.94
C GLN A 192 -9.80 27.12 12.60
N ARG A 193 -8.91 27.25 11.61
CA ARG A 193 -9.29 27.72 10.27
C ARG A 193 -10.20 26.73 9.53
N GLN A 194 -9.91 25.43 9.60
CA GLN A 194 -10.68 24.42 8.87
C GLN A 194 -12.01 24.09 9.54
N VAL A 195 -12.02 23.94 10.86
CA VAL A 195 -13.25 23.69 11.64
C VAL A 195 -14.10 24.95 11.76
N GLY A 196 -13.48 26.13 11.92
CA GLY A 196 -14.21 27.40 11.89
C GLY A 196 -14.89 27.67 10.54
N ALA A 197 -14.24 27.33 9.42
CA ALA A 197 -14.84 27.41 8.08
C ALA A 197 -15.89 26.31 7.80
N ALA A 198 -15.82 25.17 8.49
CA ALA A 198 -16.83 24.12 8.40
C ALA A 198 -18.08 24.48 9.22
N LEU A 199 -17.91 24.99 10.44
CA LEU A 199 -19.00 25.45 11.31
C LEU A 199 -19.78 26.62 10.71
N SER A 200 -19.12 27.53 9.98
CA SER A 200 -19.83 28.62 9.28
C SER A 200 -20.65 28.12 8.08
N LYS A 201 -20.21 27.07 7.40
CA LYS A 201 -20.96 26.46 6.28
C LYS A 201 -22.19 25.69 6.76
N ASP A 202 -22.09 24.98 7.89
CA ASP A 202 -23.24 24.27 8.48
C ASP A 202 -24.30 25.22 9.03
N GLN A 203 -23.90 26.38 9.61
CA GLN A 203 -24.86 27.41 10.03
C GLN A 203 -25.58 28.08 8.84
N THR A 204 -24.89 28.28 7.72
CA THR A 204 -25.50 28.85 6.51
C THR A 204 -26.43 27.84 5.82
N ALA A 205 -26.11 26.55 5.86
CA ALA A 205 -26.97 25.48 5.36
C ALA A 205 -28.22 25.28 6.23
N CYS A 206 -28.11 25.44 7.55
CA CYS A 206 -29.27 25.34 8.45
C CYS A 206 -30.19 26.56 8.34
N ALA A 207 -29.66 27.75 8.05
CA ALA A 207 -30.46 28.96 7.82
C ALA A 207 -31.26 28.93 6.50
N ALA A 208 -30.78 28.22 5.47
CA ALA A 208 -31.47 28.11 4.17
C ALA A 208 -32.63 27.10 4.15
N VAL A 209 -32.80 26.28 5.20
CA VAL A 209 -33.91 25.32 5.33
C VAL A 209 -35.06 25.88 6.17
N THR A 210 -34.90 27.07 6.76
CA THR A 210 -35.89 27.69 7.66
C THR A 210 -36.40 29.04 7.15
N ALA A 211 -36.32 29.28 5.83
CA ALA A 211 -36.86 30.46 5.16
C ALA A 211 -37.83 30.06 4.04
#